data_AF-A0A844ZC81-F1
#
_entry.id   AF-A0A844ZC81-F1
#
_cell.length_a   1.000
_cell.length_b   1.000
_cell.length_c   1.000
_cell.angle_alpha   90.00
_cell.angle_beta   90.00
_cell.angle_gamma   90.00
#
_symmetry.space_group_name_H-M   'P 1'
#
loop_
_entity.id
_entity.type
_entity.pdbx_description
1 polymer ?
#
loop_
_entity_poly.entity_id
_entity_poly.type
_entity_poly.pdbx_seq_one_letter_code
_entity_poly.pdbx_strand_id
1 'polypeptide(L)'
;MGGGAVAAFPAVAQSASSLAVLDRLTTGQWEVRERGSGTKRQICVRSGYELIQLRHRGAQCSRHVVENGTNEVTIQYTCRGNGYGRTHVRRETGELVQIESQGIADGQPFEFSAEARRTGSCR
;
A
#
# COMPACT_ATOMS: atom_id res chain seq x y z
N MET A 1 24.82 -18.00 49.15
CA MET A 1 23.42 -17.66 48.87
C MET A 1 23.43 -16.28 48.22
N GLY A 2 23.62 -16.19 46.90
CA GLY A 2 22.58 -15.83 45.91
C GLY A 2 22.75 -14.34 45.57
N GLY A 3 23.10 -13.88 44.37
CA GLY A 3 22.83 -14.38 43.02
C GLY A 3 21.77 -13.45 42.40
N GLY A 4 22.17 -12.41 41.65
CA GLY A 4 21.23 -11.46 41.04
C GLY A 4 21.86 -10.70 39.87
N ALA A 5 21.95 -11.34 38.72
CA ALA A 5 22.29 -10.68 37.46
C ALA A 5 21.01 -10.12 36.82
N VAL A 6 20.93 -8.80 36.68
CA VAL A 6 19.89 -8.11 35.91
C VAL A 6 20.21 -8.25 34.43
N ALA A 7 19.44 -9.07 33.71
CA ALA A 7 19.53 -9.20 32.26
C ALA A 7 18.84 -7.99 31.61
N ALA A 8 19.60 -7.16 30.90
CA ALA A 8 19.07 -6.13 30.02
C ALA A 8 18.61 -6.79 28.71
N PHE A 9 17.31 -6.79 28.44
CA PHE A 9 16.77 -7.23 27.15
C PHE A 9 17.01 -6.14 26.10
N PRO A 10 17.50 -6.46 24.89
CA PRO A 10 17.52 -5.50 23.80
C PRO A 10 16.08 -5.27 23.35
N ALA A 11 15.63 -4.01 23.36
CA ALA A 11 14.42 -3.61 22.67
C ALA A 11 14.64 -3.86 21.16
N VAL A 12 13.99 -4.87 20.60
CA VAL A 12 13.90 -5.04 19.15
C VAL A 12 13.10 -3.85 18.64
N ALA A 13 13.82 -2.86 18.09
CA ALA A 13 13.21 -1.79 17.32
C ALA A 13 12.44 -2.44 16.17
N GLN A 14 11.12 -2.25 16.17
CA GLN A 14 10.27 -2.66 15.07
C GLN A 14 10.61 -1.75 13.89
N SER A 15 11.59 -2.16 13.09
CA SER A 15 11.95 -1.50 11.85
C SER A 15 10.68 -1.34 11.04
N ALA A 16 10.31 -0.08 10.74
CA ALA A 16 9.29 0.21 9.74
C ALA A 16 9.68 -0.59 8.50
N SER A 17 8.93 -1.66 8.22
CA SER A 17 9.21 -2.57 7.13
C SER A 17 9.20 -1.74 5.86
N SER A 18 10.38 -1.33 5.39
CA SER A 18 10.52 -0.60 4.14
C SER A 18 9.85 -1.44 3.08
N LEU A 19 8.74 -0.94 2.54
CA LEU A 19 8.05 -1.62 1.46
C LEU A 19 8.87 -1.35 0.23
N ALA A 20 9.85 -2.24 0.00
CA ALA A 20 10.92 -2.05 -0.96
C ALA A 20 10.37 -1.69 -2.34
N VAL A 21 9.19 -2.20 -2.68
CA VAL A 21 8.50 -1.90 -3.93
C VAL A 21 7.93 -0.48 -3.97
N LEU A 22 7.21 -0.06 -2.93
CA LEU A 22 6.52 1.24 -2.90
C LEU A 22 7.52 2.41 -2.80
N ASP A 23 8.61 2.21 -2.07
CA ASP A 23 9.66 3.21 -1.90
C ASP A 23 10.48 3.41 -3.19
N ARG A 24 10.39 2.47 -4.15
CA ARG A 24 11.04 2.54 -5.48
C ARG A 24 10.15 3.13 -6.58
N LEU A 25 8.98 3.66 -6.23
CA LEU A 25 8.08 4.29 -7.19
C LEU A 25 8.39 5.77 -7.34
N THR A 26 8.40 6.24 -8.58
CA THR A 26 8.62 7.64 -8.90
C THR A 26 7.40 8.47 -8.50
N THR A 27 7.62 9.52 -7.72
CA THR A 27 6.56 10.46 -7.33
C THR A 27 6.10 11.29 -8.53
N GLY A 28 4.86 11.79 -8.47
CA GLY A 28 4.30 12.65 -9.52
C GLY A 28 2.83 12.35 -9.82
N GLN A 29 2.38 12.78 -11.00
CA GLN A 29 1.05 12.51 -11.50
C GLN A 29 0.97 11.10 -12.06
N TRP A 30 -0.05 10.35 -11.69
CA TRP A 30 -0.32 9.00 -12.16
C TRP A 30 -1.74 8.88 -12.71
N GLU A 31 -1.89 8.18 -13.82
CA GLU A 31 -3.17 7.66 -14.30
C GLU A 31 -3.37 6.26 -13.73
N VAL A 32 -4.51 6.03 -13.07
CA VAL A 32 -4.96 4.70 -12.66
C VAL A 32 -6.14 4.31 -13.54
N ARG A 33 -5.98 3.20 -14.25
CA ARG A 33 -6.99 2.64 -15.15
C ARG A 33 -7.45 1.29 -14.62
N GLU A 34 -8.71 1.22 -14.19
CA GLU A 34 -9.32 -0.03 -13.72
C GLU A 34 -9.59 -0.98 -14.90
N ARG A 35 -9.16 -2.24 -14.75
CA ARG A 35 -9.45 -3.33 -15.69
C ARG A 35 -10.93 -3.70 -15.53
N GLY A 36 -11.60 -4.02 -16.63
CA GLY A 36 -13.03 -4.31 -16.64
C GLY A 36 -13.89 -3.05 -16.85
N SER A 37 -13.91 -2.12 -15.90
CA SER A 37 -14.74 -0.90 -16.02
C SER A 37 -14.18 0.12 -17.01
N GLY A 38 -12.86 0.11 -17.26
CA GLY A 38 -12.17 1.10 -18.07
C GLY A 38 -12.08 2.48 -17.40
N THR A 39 -12.55 2.61 -16.16
CA THR A 39 -12.52 3.86 -15.40
C THR A 39 -11.09 4.35 -15.25
N LYS A 40 -10.86 5.61 -15.64
CA LYS A 40 -9.57 6.27 -15.50
C LYS A 40 -9.67 7.38 -14.47
N ARG A 41 -8.65 7.49 -13.63
CA ARG A 41 -8.53 8.60 -12.68
C ARG A 41 -7.10 9.04 -12.54
N GLN A 42 -6.94 10.33 -12.29
CA GLN A 42 -5.67 11.00 -12.10
C GLN A 42 -5.40 11.17 -10.61
N ILE A 43 -4.18 10.89 -10.16
CA ILE A 43 -3.74 11.00 -8.77
C ILE A 43 -2.35 11.61 -8.70
N CYS A 44 -2.15 12.58 -7.81
CA CYS A 44 -0.81 13.01 -7.45
C CYS A 44 -0.26 12.08 -6.37
N VAL A 45 0.64 11.17 -6.76
CA VAL A 45 1.30 10.20 -5.86
C VAL A 45 2.55 10.86 -5.27
N ARG A 46 2.49 11.18 -3.98
CA ARG A 46 3.62 11.74 -3.21
C ARG A 46 4.43 10.65 -2.51
N SER A 47 3.80 9.50 -2.25
CA SER A 47 4.49 8.26 -1.91
C SER A 47 3.75 7.06 -2.49
N GLY A 48 4.45 5.95 -2.75
CA GLY A 48 3.84 4.73 -3.28
C GLY A 48 2.67 4.19 -2.44
N TYR A 49 2.60 4.56 -1.15
CA TYR A 49 1.50 4.22 -0.25
C TYR A 49 0.14 4.83 -0.64
N GLU A 50 0.10 5.77 -1.57
CA GLU A 50 -1.18 6.28 -2.09
C GLU A 50 -1.85 5.31 -3.07
N LEU A 51 -1.06 4.43 -3.70
CA LEU A 51 -1.55 3.42 -4.64
C LEU A 51 -2.15 2.18 -3.95
N ILE A 52 -1.94 2.01 -2.64
CA ILE A 52 -2.46 0.86 -1.87
C ILE A 52 -3.82 1.10 -1.23
N GLN A 53 -4.33 2.34 -1.24
CA GLN A 53 -5.60 2.71 -0.59
C GLN A 53 -6.56 3.43 -1.55
N LEU A 54 -6.59 2.95 -2.79
CA LEU A 54 -7.35 3.59 -3.86
C LEU A 54 -8.85 3.71 -3.60
N ARG A 55 -9.46 2.83 -2.79
CA ARG A 55 -10.89 2.89 -2.39
C ARG A 55 -11.12 3.61 -1.05
N HIS A 56 -10.10 3.72 -0.21
CA HIS A 56 -10.18 4.34 1.12
C HIS A 56 -9.26 5.56 1.22
N ARG A 57 -9.34 6.45 0.24
CA ARG A 57 -8.42 7.59 0.14
C ARG A 57 -8.62 8.56 1.29
N GLY A 58 -7.52 9.00 1.89
CA GLY A 58 -7.54 9.98 2.99
C GLY A 58 -8.02 9.40 4.33
N ALA A 59 -8.49 8.15 4.37
CA ALA A 59 -8.85 7.49 5.62
C ALA A 59 -7.59 7.14 6.43
N GLN A 60 -7.64 7.38 7.73
CA GLN A 60 -6.64 6.87 8.66
C GLN A 60 -6.91 5.38 8.88
N CYS A 61 -6.09 4.53 8.26
CA CYS A 61 -6.22 3.08 8.36
C CYS A 61 -4.95 2.48 8.96
N SER A 62 -5.09 1.49 9.84
CA SER A 62 -3.97 0.64 10.21
C SER A 62 -3.58 -0.21 9.00
N ARG A 63 -2.28 -0.43 8.81
CA ARG A 63 -1.73 -1.18 7.68
C ARG A 63 -0.81 -2.27 8.21
N HIS A 64 -0.93 -3.45 7.62
CA HIS A 64 -0.13 -4.62 7.94
C HIS A 64 0.41 -5.20 6.63
N VAL A 65 1.72 -5.29 6.54
CA VAL A 65 2.40 -5.89 5.40
C VAL A 65 2.22 -7.40 5.49
N VAL A 66 1.56 -7.99 4.49
CA VAL A 66 1.35 -9.44 4.39
C VAL A 66 2.53 -10.07 3.66
N GLU A 67 3.03 -9.39 2.62
CA GLU A 67 4.14 -9.86 1.80
C GLU A 67 4.97 -8.67 1.32
N ASN A 68 6.30 -8.81 1.32
CA ASN A 68 7.24 -7.79 0.89
C ASN A 68 8.34 -8.43 0.04
N GLY A 69 8.10 -8.54 -1.26
CA GLY A 69 9.04 -9.07 -2.23
C GLY A 69 9.88 -7.97 -2.89
N THR A 70 10.76 -8.39 -3.80
CA THR A 70 11.64 -7.47 -4.55
C THR A 70 10.86 -6.59 -5.53
N ASN A 71 9.83 -7.15 -6.17
CA ASN A 71 9.00 -6.49 -7.20
C ASN A 71 7.50 -6.51 -6.89
N GLU A 72 7.08 -7.13 -5.79
CA GLU A 72 5.68 -7.12 -5.37
C GLU A 72 5.50 -6.95 -3.87
N VAL A 73 4.35 -6.45 -3.48
CA VAL A 73 3.99 -6.22 -2.08
C VAL A 73 2.50 -6.45 -1.89
N THR A 74 2.14 -7.14 -0.82
CA THR A 74 0.75 -7.31 -0.40
C THR A 74 0.54 -6.64 0.94
N ILE A 75 -0.46 -5.78 1.04
CA ILE A 75 -0.80 -5.06 2.26
C ILE A 75 -2.26 -5.29 2.58
N GLN A 76 -2.52 -5.64 3.82
CA GLN A 76 -3.84 -5.57 4.42
C GLN A 76 -3.96 -4.24 5.16
N TYR A 77 -5.09 -3.56 5.00
CA TYR A 77 -5.38 -2.35 5.76
C TYR A 77 -6.80 -2.39 6.31
N THR A 78 -6.99 -1.73 7.45
CA THR A 78 -8.27 -1.64 8.16
C THR A 78 -8.54 -0.19 8.52
N CYS A 79 -9.65 0.37 8.02
CA CYS A 79 -10.05 1.74 8.21
C CYS A 79 -11.19 1.77 9.23
N ARG A 80 -10.95 2.33 10.42
CA ARG A 80 -11.95 2.29 11.51
C ARG A 80 -13.25 2.99 11.07
N GLY A 81 -14.34 2.23 11.06
CA GLY A 81 -15.66 2.70 10.64
C GLY A 81 -15.91 2.72 9.12
N ASN A 82 -14.90 2.50 8.28
CA ASN A 82 -15.03 2.57 6.81
C ASN A 82 -14.74 1.24 6.10
N GLY A 83 -14.28 0.21 6.82
CA GLY A 83 -14.08 -1.14 6.28
C GLY A 83 -12.61 -1.57 6.29
N TYR A 84 -12.26 -2.45 5.36
CA TYR A 84 -10.91 -3.01 5.23
C TYR A 84 -10.63 -3.38 3.79
N GLY A 85 -9.35 -3.51 3.44
CA GLY A 85 -8.97 -3.98 2.12
C GLY A 85 -7.60 -4.62 2.10
N ARG A 86 -7.44 -5.57 1.19
CA ARG A 86 -6.14 -6.10 0.81
C ARG A 86 -5.78 -5.49 -0.54
N THR A 87 -4.55 -5.07 -0.69
CA THR A 87 -4.00 -4.60 -1.96
C THR A 87 -2.68 -5.28 -2.24
N HIS A 88 -2.62 -5.95 -3.37
CA HIS A 88 -1.39 -6.45 -3.98
C HIS A 88 -0.95 -5.45 -5.03
N VAL A 89 0.34 -5.10 -5.00
CA VAL A 89 0.96 -4.21 -5.97
C VAL A 89 2.16 -4.94 -6.56
N ARG A 90 2.14 -5.13 -7.88
CA ARG A 90 3.28 -5.64 -8.64
C ARG A 90 3.90 -4.50 -9.43
N ARG A 91 5.19 -4.27 -9.23
CA ARG A 91 5.97 -3.26 -9.92
C ARG A 91 6.57 -3.81 -11.19
N GLU A 92 6.23 -3.18 -12.31
CA GLU A 92 6.85 -3.43 -13.60
C GLU A 92 8.09 -2.51 -13.76
N THR A 93 7.92 -1.22 -13.46
CA THR A 93 8.99 -0.20 -13.46
C THR A 93 8.77 0.80 -12.32
N GLY A 94 9.67 1.78 -12.15
CA GLY A 94 9.43 2.89 -11.20
C GLY A 94 8.20 3.74 -11.53
N GLU A 95 7.67 3.63 -12.76
CA GLU A 95 6.59 4.47 -13.29
C GLU A 95 5.37 3.66 -13.75
N LEU A 96 5.37 2.34 -13.54
CA LEU A 96 4.31 1.44 -13.94
C LEU A 96 4.13 0.32 -12.91
N VAL A 97 2.90 0.17 -12.41
CA VAL A 97 2.52 -0.92 -11.50
C VAL A 97 1.17 -1.51 -11.87
N GLN A 98 1.00 -2.80 -11.57
CA GLN A 98 -0.29 -3.48 -11.56
C GLN A 98 -0.79 -3.53 -10.11
N ILE A 99 -2.08 -3.27 -9.93
CA ILE A 99 -2.73 -3.18 -8.62
C ILE A 99 -3.92 -4.11 -8.62
N GLU A 100 -4.04 -4.92 -7.59
CA GLU A 100 -5.21 -5.76 -7.34
C GLU A 100 -5.68 -5.49 -5.92
N SER A 101 -6.97 -5.15 -5.76
CA SER A 101 -7.49 -4.83 -4.45
C SER A 101 -8.90 -5.31 -4.26
N GLN A 102 -9.14 -5.84 -3.06
CA GLN A 102 -10.40 -6.41 -2.65
C GLN A 102 -10.67 -6.09 -1.18
N GLY A 103 -11.93 -6.06 -0.77
CA GLY A 103 -12.29 -5.82 0.62
C GLY A 103 -13.71 -5.32 0.79
N ILE A 104 -13.93 -4.58 1.87
CA ILE A 104 -15.19 -3.93 2.22
C ILE A 104 -14.93 -2.43 2.29
N ALA A 105 -15.70 -1.63 1.57
CA ALA A 105 -15.72 -0.18 1.67
C ALA A 105 -17.18 0.27 1.86
N ASP A 106 -17.44 1.12 2.85
CA ASP A 106 -18.79 1.64 3.15
C ASP A 106 -19.84 0.52 3.33
N GLY A 107 -19.42 -0.61 3.93
CA GLY A 107 -20.27 -1.78 4.16
C GLY A 107 -20.52 -2.66 2.93
N GLN A 108 -19.96 -2.33 1.77
CA GLN A 108 -20.13 -3.09 0.53
C GLN A 108 -18.83 -3.78 0.09
N PRO A 109 -18.91 -5.02 -0.43
CA PRO A 109 -17.75 -5.68 -1.01
C PRO A 109 -17.30 -4.96 -2.29
N PHE A 110 -15.98 -4.88 -2.46
CA PHE A 110 -15.37 -4.44 -3.69
C PHE A 110 -14.24 -5.37 -4.07
N GLU A 111 -14.02 -5.48 -5.37
CA GLU A 111 -12.86 -6.11 -5.97
C GLU A 111 -12.57 -5.38 -7.29
N PHE A 112 -11.31 -5.03 -7.52
CA PHE A 112 -10.88 -4.48 -8.80
C PHE A 112 -9.41 -4.79 -9.06
N SER A 113 -9.06 -4.76 -10.33
CA SER A 113 -7.67 -4.65 -10.75
C SER A 113 -7.46 -3.35 -11.50
N ALA A 114 -6.26 -2.80 -11.46
CA ALA A 114 -5.91 -1.59 -12.19
C ALA A 114 -4.46 -1.60 -12.66
N GLU A 115 -4.21 -0.89 -13.75
CA GLU A 115 -2.88 -0.45 -14.14
C GLU A 115 -2.71 0.99 -13.67
N ALA A 116 -1.61 1.29 -12.96
CA ALA A 116 -1.23 2.65 -12.63
C ALA A 116 0.06 3.02 -13.38
N ARG A 117 0.02 4.11 -14.13
CA ARG A 117 1.15 4.62 -14.92
C ARG A 117 1.41 6.10 -14.60
N ARG A 118 2.67 6.47 -14.36
CA ARG A 118 3.06 7.86 -14.20
C ARG A 118 2.88 8.63 -15.51
N THR A 119 2.30 9.83 -15.43
CA THR A 119 2.03 10.73 -16.56
C THR A 119 2.83 12.03 -16.49
N GLY A 120 3.53 12.30 -15.38
CA GLY A 120 4.42 13.46 -15.26
C GLY A 120 4.56 13.95 -13.82
N SER A 121 4.88 15.23 -13.65
CA SER A 121 4.84 15.90 -12.36
C SER A 121 3.39 16.19 -11.95
N CYS A 122 3.13 16.22 -10.63
CA CYS A 122 1.83 16.70 -10.13
C CYS A 122 1.57 18.12 -10.63
N ARG A 123 0.32 18.42 -10.95
CA ARG A 123 -0.14 19.75 -11.34
C ARG A 123 -0.86 20.43 -10.19
#